data_AF-A0A0A1U9Z6-F1
#
_entry.id   AF-A0A0A1U9Z6-F1
#
_cell.length_a   1.000
_cell.length_b   1.000
_cell.length_c   1.000
_cell.angle_alpha   90.00
_cell.angle_beta   90.00
_cell.angle_gamma   90.00
#
_symmetry.space_group_name_H-M   'P 1'
#
loop_
_entity.id
_entity.type
_entity.pdbx_description
1 polymer ?
#
loop_
_entity_poly.entity_id
_entity_poly.type
_entity_poly.pdbx_seq_one_letter_code
_entity_poly.pdbx_strand_id
1 'polypeptide(L)'
;MKYFYDVIQQLKTVGYEENKDIFGLGYDFRKGELQVNNFAEMSRDAILKSYNSSQKKVIIITHSFGGNMIFNLMKYFGDEFCKKYIGKVITVSAPLTGAPLALRALITGLSEVVQFPEKYLGSIERAMLSVFKLTPNKNWLDSVVFYNNSLYKPTDMIEVLNKVEELKEYGTYVYQKEIIEKEEPTKMPGEVYWTCIYGSKKKTEVFYNYTSNLKKDPIITYGPGDGIVPLQSLNFCRQMQASKEYDLGDYEHTGILKSTAFKDLLLKEIIIDN
;
A
#
# COMPACT_ATOMS: atom_id res chain seq x y z
N MET A 1 6.60 -13.82 13.70
CA MET A 1 6.62 -12.36 13.48
C MET A 1 5.31 -11.78 13.98
N LYS A 2 5.33 -10.76 14.86
CA LYS A 2 4.12 -10.08 15.36
C LYS A 2 3.88 -8.83 14.51
N TYR A 3 2.80 -8.80 13.73
CA TYR A 3 2.48 -7.71 12.81
C TYR A 3 1.40 -6.77 13.38
N PHE A 4 0.11 -7.15 13.30
CA PHE A 4 -1.00 -6.43 13.92
C PHE A 4 -1.20 -6.72 15.42
N TYR A 5 -0.34 -7.55 16.03
CA TYR A 5 -0.53 -8.02 17.41
C TYR A 5 -0.72 -6.86 18.41
N ASP A 6 0.17 -5.87 18.40
CA ASP A 6 0.12 -4.75 19.35
C ASP A 6 -1.09 -3.85 19.15
N VAL A 7 -1.56 -3.72 17.90
CA VAL A 7 -2.80 -3.02 17.56
C VAL A 7 -4.00 -3.76 18.14
N ILE A 8 -4.08 -5.08 17.94
CA ILE A 8 -5.15 -5.91 18.48
C ILE A 8 -5.15 -5.88 20.01
N GLN A 9 -3.98 -5.96 20.65
CA GLN A 9 -3.90 -5.84 22.12
C GLN A 9 -4.41 -4.49 22.60
N GLN A 10 -4.11 -3.40 21.89
CA GLN A 10 -4.64 -2.08 22.23
C GLN A 10 -6.17 -2.04 22.15
N LEU A 11 -6.77 -2.59 21.10
CA LEU A 11 -8.23 -2.61 20.94
C LEU A 11 -8.90 -3.42 22.05
N LYS A 12 -8.29 -4.52 22.49
CA LYS A 12 -8.79 -5.31 23.62
C LYS A 12 -8.84 -4.52 24.93
N THR A 13 -7.93 -3.56 25.14
CA THR A 13 -7.95 -2.72 26.35
C THR A 13 -9.20 -1.85 26.48
N VAL A 14 -9.90 -1.60 25.38
CA VAL A 14 -11.14 -0.82 25.33
C VAL A 14 -12.37 -1.68 25.04
N GLY A 15 -12.25 -3.00 25.18
CA GLY A 15 -13.38 -3.93 25.19
C GLY A 15 -13.69 -4.65 23.87
N TYR A 16 -12.87 -4.48 22.83
CA TYR A 16 -13.02 -5.27 21.61
C TYR A 16 -12.56 -6.72 21.81
N GLU A 17 -13.20 -7.65 21.10
CA GLU A 17 -13.00 -9.10 21.16
C GLU A 17 -12.78 -9.71 19.77
N GLU A 18 -11.72 -10.51 19.64
CA GLU A 18 -11.41 -11.25 18.39
C GLU A 18 -12.56 -12.20 18.01
N ASN A 19 -12.87 -12.25 16.72
CA ASN A 19 -13.97 -13.04 16.13
C ASN A 19 -15.39 -12.60 16.55
N LYS A 20 -15.53 -11.50 17.28
CA LYS A 20 -16.81 -10.89 17.63
C LYS A 20 -16.96 -9.52 16.97
N ASP A 21 -16.03 -8.62 17.24
CA ASP A 21 -16.02 -7.25 16.69
C ASP A 21 -14.63 -6.84 16.13
N ILE A 22 -13.62 -7.70 16.26
CA ILE A 22 -12.36 -7.62 15.51
C ILE A 22 -12.27 -8.79 14.54
N PHE A 23 -12.09 -8.47 13.26
CA PHE A 23 -11.88 -9.45 12.18
C PHE A 23 -10.59 -9.15 11.42
N GLY A 24 -9.73 -10.16 11.29
CA GLY A 24 -8.54 -10.10 10.44
C GLY A 24 -8.85 -10.68 9.06
N LEU A 25 -8.66 -9.88 8.00
CA LEU A 25 -8.96 -10.29 6.63
C LEU A 25 -7.67 -10.39 5.81
N GLY A 26 -7.15 -11.61 5.68
CA GLY A 26 -6.03 -11.91 4.81
C GLY A 26 -6.45 -12.01 3.34
N TYR A 27 -5.54 -11.66 2.44
CA TYR A 27 -5.69 -11.85 1.00
C TYR A 27 -4.39 -12.39 0.39
N ASP A 28 -4.45 -12.87 -0.85
CA ASP A 28 -3.23 -13.22 -1.59
C ASP A 28 -2.49 -11.95 -2.01
N PHE A 29 -1.58 -11.52 -1.13
CA PHE A 29 -0.78 -10.31 -1.32
C PHE A 29 0.15 -10.38 -2.53
N ARG A 30 0.40 -11.56 -3.12
CA ARG A 30 1.21 -11.70 -4.33
C ARG A 30 0.49 -11.17 -5.56
N LYS A 31 -0.85 -11.26 -5.55
CA LYS A 31 -1.70 -10.80 -6.66
C LYS A 31 -2.29 -9.42 -6.43
N GLY A 32 -2.77 -9.16 -5.21
CA GLY A 32 -3.47 -7.91 -4.89
C GLY A 32 -4.72 -7.73 -5.76
N GLU A 33 -5.54 -8.76 -5.86
CA GLU A 33 -6.78 -8.76 -6.64
C GLU A 33 -7.94 -9.23 -5.79
N LEU A 34 -9.08 -8.54 -5.91
CA LEU A 34 -10.26 -8.80 -5.09
C LEU A 34 -10.91 -10.16 -5.34
N GLN A 35 -10.81 -10.67 -6.56
CA GLN A 35 -11.44 -11.92 -6.99
C GLN A 35 -10.65 -13.16 -6.56
N VAL A 36 -9.38 -13.00 -6.21
CA VAL A 36 -8.54 -14.11 -5.78
C VAL A 36 -8.95 -14.53 -4.38
N ASN A 37 -9.21 -15.82 -4.21
CA ASN A 37 -9.65 -16.43 -2.94
C ASN A 37 -10.91 -15.78 -2.36
N ASN A 38 -11.78 -15.21 -3.21
CA ASN A 38 -13.03 -14.57 -2.79
C ASN A 38 -12.86 -13.45 -1.75
N PHE A 39 -11.72 -12.74 -1.76
CA PHE A 39 -11.40 -11.74 -0.74
C PHE A 39 -12.49 -10.67 -0.58
N ALA A 40 -13.08 -10.20 -1.69
CA ALA A 40 -14.15 -9.21 -1.62
C ALA A 40 -15.42 -9.74 -0.91
N GLU A 41 -15.84 -10.96 -1.21
CA GLU A 41 -17.02 -11.56 -0.56
C GLU A 41 -16.74 -11.90 0.90
N MET A 42 -15.56 -12.44 1.22
CA MET A 42 -15.14 -12.66 2.60
C MET A 42 -15.15 -11.36 3.42
N SER A 43 -14.71 -10.26 2.80
CA SER A 43 -14.73 -8.94 3.43
C SER A 43 -16.17 -8.45 3.64
N ARG A 44 -17.05 -8.61 2.63
CA ARG A 44 -18.47 -8.27 2.72
C ARG A 44 -19.13 -9.03 3.89
N ASP A 45 -18.89 -10.33 3.99
CA ASP A 45 -19.45 -11.17 5.05
C ASP A 45 -18.98 -10.76 6.44
N ALA A 46 -17.68 -10.45 6.60
CA ALA A 46 -17.15 -9.99 7.88
C ALA A 46 -17.75 -8.64 8.30
N ILE A 47 -17.91 -7.71 7.34
CA ILE A 47 -18.55 -6.42 7.58
C ILE A 47 -20.01 -6.61 8.02
N LEU A 48 -20.77 -7.46 7.33
CA LEU A 48 -22.16 -7.74 7.68
C LEU A 48 -22.30 -8.43 9.04
N LYS A 49 -21.41 -9.38 9.37
CA LYS A 49 -21.38 -10.03 10.69
C LYS A 49 -21.10 -9.02 11.80
N SER A 50 -20.06 -8.19 11.62
CA SER A 50 -19.70 -7.14 12.57
C SER A 50 -20.85 -6.14 12.76
N TYR A 51 -21.48 -5.68 11.68
CA TYR A 51 -22.61 -4.77 11.73
C TYR A 51 -23.82 -5.41 12.42
N ASN A 52 -24.19 -6.64 12.07
CA ASN A 52 -25.34 -7.30 12.66
C ASN A 52 -25.19 -7.53 14.18
N SER A 53 -23.97 -7.75 14.66
CA SER A 53 -23.68 -7.95 16.09
C SER A 53 -23.74 -6.68 16.92
N SER A 54 -23.46 -5.51 16.34
CA SER A 54 -23.28 -4.24 17.06
C SER A 54 -24.29 -3.16 16.67
N GLN A 55 -24.94 -3.32 15.51
CA GLN A 55 -25.71 -2.30 14.79
C GLN A 55 -24.92 -1.01 14.53
N LYS A 56 -23.58 -1.10 14.52
CA LYS A 56 -22.67 0.02 14.25
C LYS A 56 -21.94 -0.20 12.94
N LYS A 57 -21.67 0.91 12.25
CA LYS A 57 -20.85 0.89 11.04
C LYS A 57 -19.41 0.45 11.36
N VAL A 58 -18.81 -0.27 10.43
CA VAL A 58 -17.48 -0.87 10.59
C VAL A 58 -16.39 0.16 10.31
N ILE A 59 -15.32 0.11 11.11
CA ILE A 59 -14.08 0.83 10.85
C ILE A 59 -13.09 -0.16 10.24
N ILE A 60 -12.52 0.20 9.08
CA ILE A 60 -11.53 -0.64 8.39
C ILE A 60 -10.16 -0.02 8.58
N ILE A 61 -9.22 -0.80 9.13
CA ILE A 61 -7.83 -0.39 9.31
C ILE A 61 -6.98 -1.19 8.35
N THR A 62 -6.18 -0.51 7.54
CA THR A 62 -5.26 -1.14 6.60
C THR A 62 -3.83 -0.67 6.81
N HIS A 63 -2.87 -1.47 6.36
CA HIS A 63 -1.46 -1.10 6.41
C HIS A 63 -0.79 -1.39 5.07
N SER A 64 0.14 -0.52 4.67
CA SER A 64 0.94 -0.66 3.45
C SER A 64 0.06 -0.92 2.23
N PHE A 65 0.33 -1.99 1.47
CA PHE A 65 -0.43 -2.36 0.28
C PHE A 65 -1.94 -2.58 0.52
N GLY A 66 -2.35 -2.91 1.76
CA GLY A 66 -3.77 -2.94 2.12
C GLY A 66 -4.45 -1.58 1.94
N GLY A 67 -3.69 -0.49 2.10
CA GLY A 67 -4.12 0.88 1.83
C GLY A 67 -4.41 1.16 0.36
N ASN A 68 -3.77 0.49 -0.59
CA ASN A 68 -4.15 0.57 -2.01
C ASN A 68 -5.36 -0.33 -2.29
N MET A 69 -5.37 -1.54 -1.71
CA MET A 69 -6.45 -2.52 -1.90
C MET A 69 -7.82 -2.00 -1.44
N ILE A 70 -7.86 -1.17 -0.39
CA ILE A 70 -9.12 -0.68 0.16
C ILE A 70 -9.91 0.17 -0.84
N PHE A 71 -9.24 0.95 -1.70
CA PHE A 71 -9.93 1.75 -2.72
C PHE A 71 -10.68 0.86 -3.71
N ASN A 72 -10.04 -0.23 -4.16
CA ASN A 72 -10.68 -1.20 -5.03
C ASN A 72 -11.86 -1.88 -4.32
N LEU A 73 -11.70 -2.20 -3.04
CA LEU A 73 -12.76 -2.84 -2.26
C LEU A 73 -13.98 -1.92 -2.05
N MET A 74 -13.75 -0.64 -1.75
CA MET A 74 -14.85 0.35 -1.65
C MET A 74 -15.56 0.53 -2.99
N LYS A 75 -14.81 0.59 -4.10
CA LYS A 75 -15.39 0.63 -5.46
C LYS A 75 -16.26 -0.60 -5.74
N TYR A 76 -15.78 -1.78 -5.36
CA TYR A 76 -16.50 -3.04 -5.54
C TYR A 76 -17.80 -3.10 -4.70
N PHE A 77 -17.79 -2.57 -3.48
CA PHE A 77 -18.99 -2.54 -2.64
C PHE A 77 -20.05 -1.55 -3.13
N GLY A 78 -19.63 -0.44 -3.73
CA GLY A 78 -20.52 0.60 -4.23
C GLY A 78 -21.08 1.50 -3.12
N ASP A 79 -21.61 2.64 -3.52
CA ASP A 79 -21.93 3.74 -2.62
C ASP A 79 -22.98 3.38 -1.56
N GLU A 80 -24.05 2.68 -1.93
CA GLU A 80 -25.12 2.31 -1.01
C GLU A 80 -24.64 1.38 0.11
N PHE A 81 -23.78 0.41 -0.23
CA PHE A 81 -23.20 -0.49 0.76
C PHE A 81 -22.26 0.27 1.69
N CYS A 82 -21.36 1.09 1.12
CA CYS A 82 -20.42 1.90 1.88
C CYS A 82 -21.14 2.84 2.85
N LYS A 83 -22.15 3.57 2.38
CA LYS A 83 -22.97 4.48 3.18
C LYS A 83 -23.68 3.77 4.33
N LYS A 84 -24.16 2.54 4.12
CA LYS A 84 -24.88 1.80 5.14
C LYS A 84 -23.95 1.16 6.18
N TYR A 85 -22.85 0.55 5.76
CA TYR A 85 -22.07 -0.35 6.62
C TYR A 85 -20.69 0.16 7.01
N ILE A 86 -20.12 1.15 6.31
CA ILE A 86 -18.75 1.62 6.55
C ILE A 86 -18.79 2.99 7.23
N GLY A 87 -18.18 3.06 8.40
CA GLY A 87 -18.10 4.29 9.19
C GLY A 87 -16.86 5.08 8.81
N LYS A 88 -15.71 4.40 8.77
CA LYS A 88 -14.41 5.02 8.53
C LYS A 88 -13.42 4.03 7.93
N VAL A 89 -12.51 4.54 7.10
CA VAL A 89 -11.29 3.85 6.66
C VAL A 89 -10.07 4.55 7.25
N ILE A 90 -9.17 3.79 7.87
CA ILE A 90 -7.88 4.27 8.37
C ILE A 90 -6.78 3.55 7.60
N THR A 91 -6.03 4.28 6.78
CA THR A 91 -4.88 3.74 6.07
C THR A 91 -3.60 4.09 6.84
N VAL A 92 -2.72 3.11 7.02
CA VAL A 92 -1.46 3.29 7.74
C VAL A 92 -0.29 3.00 6.79
N SER A 93 0.55 4.00 6.55
CA SER A 93 1.73 3.89 5.67
C SER A 93 1.39 3.40 4.26
N ALA A 94 0.30 3.89 3.68
CA ALA A 94 -0.16 3.46 2.35
C ALA A 94 0.69 4.08 1.23
N PRO A 95 1.25 3.27 0.31
CA PRO A 95 1.98 3.76 -0.87
C PRO A 95 1.01 4.20 -1.98
N LEU A 96 0.32 5.32 -1.78
CA LEU A 96 -0.78 5.77 -2.65
C LEU A 96 -0.35 6.10 -4.09
N THR A 97 0.91 6.49 -4.29
CA THR A 97 1.49 6.67 -5.65
C THR A 97 2.58 5.66 -5.96
N GLY A 98 2.66 4.57 -5.19
CA GLY A 98 3.72 3.57 -5.30
C GLY A 98 5.00 3.94 -4.55
N ALA A 99 6.03 3.10 -4.65
CA ALA A 99 7.34 3.28 -4.07
C ALA A 99 8.43 2.87 -5.07
N PRO A 100 9.46 3.70 -5.31
CA PRO A 100 10.56 3.35 -6.21
C PRO A 100 11.23 2.02 -5.86
N LEU A 101 11.25 1.62 -4.57
CA LEU A 101 11.81 0.33 -4.15
C LEU A 101 11.19 -0.87 -4.90
N ALA A 102 9.88 -0.86 -5.16
CA ALA A 102 9.23 -1.91 -5.94
C ALA A 102 9.73 -1.96 -7.39
N LEU A 103 10.02 -0.82 -7.99
CA LEU A 103 10.62 -0.76 -9.33
C LEU A 103 12.06 -1.31 -9.33
N ARG A 104 12.88 -0.97 -8.33
CA ARG A 104 14.23 -1.52 -8.17
C ARG A 104 14.18 -3.04 -8.00
N ALA A 105 13.24 -3.55 -7.20
CA ALA A 105 12.99 -4.97 -7.03
C ALA A 105 12.70 -5.67 -8.37
N LEU A 106 11.83 -5.10 -9.20
CA LEU A 106 11.59 -5.62 -10.54
C LEU A 106 12.85 -5.58 -11.41
N ILE A 107 13.60 -4.48 -11.42
CA ILE A 107 14.75 -4.30 -12.31
C ILE A 107 15.93 -5.21 -11.93
N THR A 108 16.31 -5.19 -10.65
CA THR A 108 17.52 -5.88 -10.13
C THR A 108 17.22 -7.30 -9.65
N GLY A 109 15.97 -7.59 -9.27
CA GLY A 109 15.60 -8.84 -8.61
C GLY A 109 15.96 -8.89 -7.12
N LEU A 110 16.25 -7.74 -6.50
CA LEU A 110 16.58 -7.62 -5.09
C LEU A 110 15.63 -6.66 -4.40
N SER A 111 14.95 -7.14 -3.35
CA SER A 111 14.34 -6.29 -2.34
C SER A 111 14.60 -6.83 -0.93
N GLU A 112 14.72 -5.92 0.03
CA GLU A 112 14.85 -6.28 1.44
C GLU A 112 13.49 -6.45 2.13
N VAL A 113 12.39 -6.37 1.37
CA VAL A 113 11.02 -6.33 1.92
C VAL A 113 10.48 -7.73 2.19
N VAL A 114 10.80 -8.70 1.33
CA VAL A 114 10.33 -10.09 1.44
C VAL A 114 11.48 -11.04 1.80
N GLN A 115 11.25 -11.90 2.80
CA GLN A 115 12.28 -12.81 3.32
C GLN A 115 12.27 -14.13 2.53
N PHE A 116 12.84 -14.12 1.32
CA PHE A 116 13.09 -15.32 0.52
C PHE A 116 14.60 -15.56 0.35
N PRO A 117 15.03 -16.81 0.06
CA PRO A 117 16.42 -17.06 -0.32
C PRO A 117 16.82 -16.20 -1.50
N GLU A 118 17.94 -15.48 -1.38
CA GLU A 118 18.43 -14.48 -2.35
C GLU A 118 18.43 -15.00 -3.78
N LYS A 119 18.84 -16.27 -3.99
CA LYS A 119 18.89 -16.92 -5.30
C LYS A 119 17.55 -17.01 -6.04
N TYR A 120 16.42 -16.92 -5.34
CA TYR A 120 15.07 -16.99 -5.94
C TYR A 120 14.33 -15.65 -5.89
N LEU A 121 14.84 -14.68 -5.13
CA LEU A 121 14.17 -13.43 -4.82
C LEU A 121 13.71 -12.72 -6.10
N GLY A 122 14.61 -12.53 -7.07
CA GLY A 122 14.28 -11.84 -8.30
C GLY A 122 13.22 -12.55 -9.15
N SER A 123 13.24 -13.89 -9.21
CA SER A 123 12.21 -14.65 -9.93
C SER A 123 10.85 -14.59 -9.25
N ILE A 124 10.84 -14.59 -7.90
CA ILE A 124 9.62 -14.53 -7.10
C ILE A 124 8.98 -13.15 -7.22
N GLU A 125 9.76 -12.07 -7.06
CA GLU A 125 9.25 -10.71 -7.10
C GLU A 125 8.72 -10.32 -8.49
N ARG A 126 9.42 -10.72 -9.56
CA ARG A 126 8.95 -10.52 -10.94
C ARG A 126 7.69 -11.32 -11.28
N ALA A 127 7.35 -12.34 -10.49
CA ALA A 127 6.11 -13.10 -10.62
C ALA A 127 4.96 -12.55 -9.75
N MET A 128 5.25 -11.63 -8.82
CA MET A 128 4.24 -11.02 -7.95
C MET A 128 3.65 -9.78 -8.61
N LEU A 129 2.38 -9.87 -9.03
CA LEU A 129 1.63 -8.74 -9.56
C LEU A 129 1.55 -7.56 -8.58
N SER A 130 1.59 -7.80 -7.27
CA SER A 130 1.63 -6.71 -6.28
C SER A 130 2.88 -5.84 -6.37
N VAL A 131 4.02 -6.39 -6.78
CA VAL A 131 5.26 -5.61 -6.95
C VAL A 131 5.08 -4.62 -8.11
N PHE A 132 4.45 -5.03 -9.22
CA PHE A 132 4.07 -4.12 -10.31
C PHE A 132 3.09 -3.04 -9.82
N LYS A 133 2.07 -3.41 -9.05
CA LYS A 133 1.08 -2.47 -8.50
C LYS A 133 1.66 -1.46 -7.51
N LEU A 134 2.83 -1.74 -6.95
CA LEU A 134 3.53 -0.88 -6.01
C LEU A 134 4.60 -0.01 -6.68
N THR A 135 4.83 -0.12 -7.99
CA THR A 135 5.73 0.81 -8.68
C THR A 135 5.15 2.22 -8.70
N PRO A 136 5.98 3.26 -8.81
CA PRO A 136 5.51 4.63 -9.00
C PRO A 136 4.49 4.72 -10.14
N ASN A 137 3.31 5.31 -9.87
CA ASN A 137 2.26 5.47 -10.87
C ASN A 137 2.29 6.86 -11.52
N LYS A 138 1.35 7.16 -12.42
CA LYS A 138 1.29 8.43 -13.17
C LYS A 138 1.16 9.69 -12.29
N ASN A 139 0.76 9.56 -11.03
CA ASN A 139 0.66 10.67 -10.09
C ASN A 139 2.00 10.99 -9.39
N TRP A 140 3.03 10.17 -9.63
CA TRP A 140 4.37 10.45 -9.16
C TRP A 140 5.04 11.52 -10.05
N LEU A 141 5.54 12.59 -9.42
CA LEU A 141 5.89 13.84 -10.13
C LEU A 141 7.26 13.78 -10.82
N ASP A 142 8.24 13.23 -10.13
CA ASP A 142 9.65 13.28 -10.55
C ASP A 142 10.06 12.05 -11.36
N SER A 143 11.21 12.14 -12.04
CA SER A 143 11.87 10.96 -12.60
C SER A 143 12.31 10.02 -11.48
N VAL A 144 12.28 8.72 -11.75
CA VAL A 144 12.59 7.66 -10.78
C VAL A 144 13.84 6.86 -11.14
N VAL A 145 14.23 6.89 -12.42
CA VAL A 145 15.38 6.16 -12.96
C VAL A 145 16.20 7.06 -13.88
N PHE A 146 17.52 7.00 -13.77
CA PHE A 146 18.46 7.45 -14.79
C PHE A 146 19.24 6.26 -15.32
N TYR A 147 19.29 6.13 -16.64
CA TYR A 147 20.01 5.06 -17.33
C TYR A 147 20.41 5.51 -18.74
N ASN A 148 21.65 5.22 -19.16
CA ASN A 148 22.17 5.56 -20.49
C ASN A 148 21.91 7.02 -20.91
N ASN A 149 22.24 7.99 -20.04
CA ASN A 149 22.04 9.43 -20.28
C ASN A 149 20.58 9.86 -20.50
N SER A 150 19.61 9.08 -20.01
CA SER A 150 18.19 9.43 -20.06
C SER A 150 17.56 9.34 -18.68
N LEU A 151 16.66 10.30 -18.40
CA LEU A 151 15.81 10.32 -17.21
C LEU A 151 14.45 9.73 -17.57
N TYR A 152 13.98 8.80 -16.75
CA TYR A 152 12.71 8.10 -16.95
C TYR A 152 11.73 8.45 -15.84
N LYS A 153 10.54 8.88 -16.25
CA LYS A 153 9.37 9.07 -15.39
C LYS A 153 8.55 7.78 -15.30
N PRO A 154 7.63 7.67 -14.31
CA PRO A 154 6.66 6.57 -14.23
C PRO A 154 5.94 6.24 -15.54
N THR A 155 5.70 7.25 -16.39
CA THR A 155 5.06 7.11 -17.71
C THR A 155 5.92 6.37 -18.73
N ASP A 156 7.24 6.33 -18.52
CA ASP A 156 8.22 5.78 -19.46
C ASP A 156 8.65 4.36 -19.06
N MET A 157 8.03 3.79 -18.02
CA MET A 157 8.50 2.56 -17.38
C MET A 157 8.47 1.33 -18.29
N ILE A 158 7.56 1.27 -19.28
CA ILE A 158 7.59 0.22 -20.29
C ILE A 158 8.95 0.18 -21.01
N GLU A 159 9.54 1.34 -21.31
CA GLU A 159 10.85 1.42 -21.98
C GLU A 159 11.97 0.86 -21.10
N VAL A 160 11.92 1.14 -19.80
CA VAL A 160 12.89 0.62 -18.83
C VAL A 160 12.74 -0.88 -18.66
N LEU A 161 11.51 -1.37 -18.47
CA LEU A 161 11.23 -2.80 -18.30
C LEU A 161 11.59 -3.61 -19.56
N ASN A 162 11.39 -3.06 -20.75
CA ASN A 162 11.81 -3.66 -22.02
C ASN A 162 13.33 -3.86 -22.16
N LYS A 163 14.13 -3.12 -21.38
CA LYS A 163 15.59 -3.23 -21.37
C LYS A 163 16.09 -4.31 -20.39
N VAL A 164 15.18 -4.92 -19.63
CA VAL A 164 15.49 -5.99 -18.69
C VAL A 164 14.98 -7.31 -19.29
N GLU A 165 15.91 -8.19 -19.65
CA GLU A 165 15.62 -9.42 -20.41
C GLU A 165 14.51 -10.27 -19.77
N GLU A 166 14.54 -10.41 -18.44
CA GLU A 166 13.57 -11.18 -17.67
C GLU A 166 12.15 -10.56 -17.63
N LEU A 167 11.98 -9.32 -18.11
CA LEU A 167 10.71 -8.58 -18.06
C LEU A 167 10.19 -8.14 -19.44
N LYS A 168 11.02 -8.20 -20.49
CA LYS A 168 10.75 -7.59 -21.80
C LYS A 168 9.43 -8.01 -22.45
N GLU A 169 8.94 -9.21 -22.15
CA GLU A 169 7.65 -9.69 -22.65
C GLU A 169 6.58 -9.72 -21.55
N TYR A 170 6.72 -10.64 -20.61
CA TYR A 170 5.73 -10.83 -19.55
C TYR A 170 5.58 -9.58 -18.67
N GLY A 171 6.69 -8.99 -18.23
CA GLY A 171 6.68 -7.82 -17.35
C GLY A 171 6.06 -6.59 -18.01
N THR A 172 6.37 -6.34 -19.27
CA THR A 172 5.80 -5.20 -20.02
C THR A 172 4.33 -5.42 -20.33
N TYR A 173 3.91 -6.64 -20.67
CA TYR A 173 2.50 -7.00 -20.81
C TYR A 173 1.73 -6.76 -19.51
N VAL A 174 2.23 -7.27 -18.38
CA VAL A 174 1.62 -7.08 -17.07
C VAL A 174 1.54 -5.60 -16.73
N TYR A 175 2.63 -4.85 -16.88
CA TYR A 175 2.65 -3.41 -16.59
C TYR A 175 1.63 -2.64 -17.43
N GLN A 176 1.56 -2.93 -18.73
CA GLN A 176 0.59 -2.32 -19.63
C GLN A 176 -0.86 -2.60 -19.17
N LYS A 177 -1.20 -3.87 -18.92
CA LYS A 177 -2.57 -4.29 -18.58
C LYS A 177 -3.01 -3.89 -17.18
N GLU A 178 -2.10 -3.93 -16.23
CA GLU A 178 -2.44 -3.82 -14.82
C GLU A 178 -2.20 -2.43 -14.25
N ILE A 179 -1.29 -1.65 -14.85
CA ILE A 179 -0.87 -0.34 -14.32
C ILE A 179 -1.27 0.81 -15.24
N ILE A 180 -1.07 0.67 -16.56
CA ILE A 180 -1.34 1.76 -17.51
C ILE A 180 -2.81 1.79 -17.93
N GLU A 181 -3.38 0.64 -18.31
CA GLU A 181 -4.76 0.55 -18.80
C GLU A 181 -5.81 0.66 -17.68
N LYS A 182 -5.41 0.48 -16.41
CA LYS A 182 -6.32 0.60 -15.27
C LYS A 182 -6.34 2.02 -14.73
N GLU A 183 -7.56 2.49 -14.44
CA GLU A 183 -7.74 3.79 -13.81
C GLU A 183 -7.39 3.73 -12.33
N GLU A 184 -6.45 4.57 -11.92
CA GLU A 184 -6.15 4.84 -10.51
C GLU A 184 -7.27 5.68 -9.87
N PRO A 185 -7.70 5.34 -8.64
CA PRO A 185 -8.68 6.14 -7.92
C PRO A 185 -8.10 7.53 -7.64
N THR A 186 -8.92 8.57 -7.85
CA THR A 186 -8.56 9.97 -7.53
C THR A 186 -9.09 10.42 -6.17
N LYS A 187 -10.04 9.67 -5.59
CA LYS A 187 -10.60 9.85 -4.25
C LYS A 187 -11.12 8.53 -3.71
N MET A 188 -11.45 8.47 -2.42
CA MET A 188 -12.09 7.29 -1.82
C MET A 188 -13.50 7.05 -2.42
N PRO A 189 -13.76 5.87 -3.04
CA PRO A 189 -15.11 5.52 -3.49
C PRO A 189 -16.08 5.35 -2.32
N GLY A 190 -17.38 5.46 -2.58
CA GLY A 190 -18.41 5.28 -1.55
C GLY A 190 -18.62 6.45 -0.60
N GLU A 191 -17.95 7.59 -0.83
CA GLU A 191 -18.02 8.79 0.03
C GLU A 191 -17.69 8.50 1.50
N VAL A 192 -16.81 7.51 1.72
CA VAL A 192 -16.42 7.06 3.05
C VAL A 192 -15.46 8.05 3.69
N TYR A 193 -15.70 8.40 4.95
CA TYR A 193 -14.76 9.16 5.76
C TYR A 193 -13.45 8.37 5.89
N TRP A 194 -12.32 8.97 5.56
CA TRP A 194 -11.06 8.25 5.63
C TRP A 194 -9.90 9.10 6.12
N THR A 195 -9.02 8.45 6.87
CA THR A 195 -7.84 9.04 7.51
C THR A 195 -6.60 8.33 7.02
N CYS A 196 -5.58 9.10 6.61
CA CYS A 196 -4.25 8.56 6.32
C CYS A 196 -3.28 8.86 7.46
N ILE A 197 -2.50 7.86 7.86
CA ILE A 197 -1.53 7.96 8.96
C ILE A 197 -0.19 7.39 8.49
N TYR A 198 0.92 8.12 8.68
CA TYR A 198 2.23 7.66 8.23
C TYR A 198 3.38 8.24 9.06
N GLY A 199 4.58 7.68 8.91
CA GLY A 199 5.85 8.29 9.35
C GLY A 199 6.56 8.96 8.17
N SER A 200 7.37 9.98 8.41
CA SER A 200 7.97 10.81 7.35
C SER A 200 9.47 11.08 7.49
N LYS A 201 10.07 10.76 8.63
CA LYS A 201 11.45 11.19 8.96
C LYS A 201 12.53 10.14 8.71
N LYS A 202 12.16 8.97 8.16
CA LYS A 202 13.13 7.93 7.80
C LYS A 202 13.69 8.19 6.41
N LYS A 203 14.99 7.92 6.28
CA LYS A 203 15.72 7.97 5.01
C LYS A 203 15.14 6.88 4.08
N THR A 204 14.58 7.28 2.95
CA THR A 204 13.80 6.40 2.06
C THR A 204 14.23 6.57 0.61
N GLU A 205 14.32 5.47 -0.15
CA GLU A 205 14.78 5.47 -1.55
C GLU A 205 13.79 6.21 -2.46
N VAL A 206 14.26 7.19 -3.24
CA VAL A 206 13.40 8.00 -4.13
C VAL A 206 13.81 7.94 -5.60
N PHE A 207 15.07 7.60 -5.90
CA PHE A 207 15.59 7.65 -7.26
C PHE A 207 16.82 6.76 -7.43
N TYR A 208 16.99 6.22 -8.64
CA TYR A 208 18.07 5.30 -8.99
C TYR A 208 18.87 5.77 -10.20
N ASN A 209 20.18 5.91 -10.05
CA ASN A 209 21.11 6.13 -11.15
C ASN A 209 21.85 4.83 -11.49
N TYR A 210 21.50 4.24 -12.62
CA TYR A 210 22.20 3.09 -13.19
C TYR A 210 23.27 3.58 -14.16
N THR A 211 24.53 3.29 -13.84
CA THR A 211 25.69 3.74 -14.63
C THR A 211 25.66 3.23 -16.07
N SER A 212 25.54 1.92 -16.26
CA SER A 212 25.47 1.28 -17.59
C SER A 212 24.81 -0.10 -17.61
N ASN A 213 24.45 -0.66 -16.45
CA ASN A 213 23.83 -1.98 -16.36
C ASN A 213 22.69 -1.96 -15.33
N LEU A 214 21.47 -2.18 -15.81
CA LEU A 214 20.25 -2.26 -14.99
C LEU A 214 20.25 -3.44 -14.00
N LYS A 215 21.10 -4.46 -14.20
CA LYS A 215 21.21 -5.61 -13.27
C LYS A 215 22.14 -5.36 -12.10
N LYS A 216 22.91 -4.26 -12.09
CA LYS A 216 23.76 -3.89 -10.95
C LYS A 216 23.02 -2.93 -10.02
N ASP A 217 23.45 -2.89 -8.76
CA ASP A 217 22.92 -1.92 -7.82
C ASP A 217 23.13 -0.49 -8.33
N PRO A 218 22.06 0.33 -8.35
CA PRO A 218 22.18 1.72 -8.74
C PRO A 218 22.84 2.55 -7.64
N ILE A 219 23.31 3.74 -8.00
CA ILE A 219 23.54 4.79 -7.01
C ILE A 219 22.17 5.29 -6.55
N ILE A 220 21.87 5.14 -5.26
CA ILE A 220 20.56 5.42 -4.67
C ILE A 220 20.54 6.84 -4.09
N THR A 221 19.55 7.62 -4.49
CA THR A 221 19.20 8.89 -3.84
C THR A 221 18.08 8.66 -2.85
N TYR A 222 18.19 9.31 -1.69
CA TYR A 222 17.24 9.17 -0.59
C TYR A 222 16.53 10.49 -0.30
N GLY A 223 15.25 10.39 0.06
CA GLY A 223 14.42 11.48 0.55
C GLY A 223 13.70 11.10 1.86
N PRO A 224 12.80 11.98 2.34
CA PRO A 224 11.96 11.68 3.50
C PRO A 224 10.90 10.60 3.17
N GLY A 225 10.51 9.85 4.19
CA GLY A 225 9.51 8.79 4.13
C GLY A 225 9.53 7.93 5.40
N ASP A 226 9.06 6.69 5.30
CA ASP A 226 9.01 5.74 6.42
C ASP A 226 10.07 4.63 6.34
N GLY A 227 11.06 4.78 5.46
CA GLY A 227 12.13 3.82 5.21
C GLY A 227 11.84 2.89 4.03
N ILE A 228 10.58 2.76 3.62
CA ILE A 228 10.14 1.96 2.46
C ILE A 228 9.40 2.83 1.44
N VAL A 229 8.44 3.63 1.92
CA VAL A 229 7.55 4.44 1.11
C VAL A 229 7.94 5.92 1.24
N PRO A 230 8.28 6.59 0.13
CA PRO A 230 8.60 8.01 0.15
C PRO A 230 7.42 8.89 0.57
N LEU A 231 7.73 10.03 1.20
CA LEU A 231 6.74 10.99 1.69
C LEU A 231 5.76 11.46 0.60
N GLN A 232 6.23 11.63 -0.64
CA GLN A 232 5.37 12.00 -1.77
C GLN A 232 4.22 11.01 -2.00
N SER A 233 4.45 9.73 -1.73
CA SER A 233 3.44 8.68 -1.87
C SER A 233 2.55 8.61 -0.63
N LEU A 234 3.15 8.73 0.55
CA LEU A 234 2.42 8.70 1.83
C LEU A 234 1.43 9.86 1.98
N ASN A 235 1.84 11.09 1.63
CA ASN A 235 1.04 12.31 1.79
C ASN A 235 0.10 12.61 0.61
N PHE A 236 0.10 11.76 -0.43
CA PHE A 236 -0.78 11.93 -1.59
C PHE A 236 -2.26 11.85 -1.21
N CYS A 237 -2.58 11.34 -0.02
CA CYS A 237 -3.92 11.35 0.53
C CYS A 237 -4.54 12.75 0.60
N ARG A 238 -3.74 13.82 0.74
CA ARG A 238 -4.21 15.22 0.61
C ARG A 238 -4.89 15.47 -0.73
N GLN A 239 -4.26 15.02 -1.81
CA GLN A 239 -4.78 15.21 -3.17
C GLN A 239 -5.95 14.28 -3.47
N MET A 240 -6.00 13.15 -2.78
CA MET A 240 -7.13 12.24 -2.80
C MET A 240 -8.29 12.65 -1.88
N GLN A 241 -8.23 13.84 -1.28
CA GLN A 241 -9.27 14.39 -0.40
C GLN A 241 -9.52 13.52 0.83
N ALA A 242 -8.46 13.05 1.48
CA ALA A 242 -8.56 12.46 2.81
C ALA A 242 -9.21 13.42 3.79
N SER A 243 -10.11 12.89 4.61
CA SER A 243 -10.83 13.66 5.63
C SER A 243 -9.86 14.15 6.72
N LYS A 244 -8.83 13.34 7.01
CA LYS A 244 -7.76 13.66 7.94
C LYS A 244 -6.43 13.05 7.49
N GLU A 245 -5.35 13.68 7.91
CA GLU A 245 -3.99 13.23 7.72
C GLU A 245 -3.19 13.39 9.00
N TYR A 246 -2.41 12.36 9.35
CA TYR A 246 -1.49 12.39 10.48
C TYR A 246 -0.09 11.94 10.06
N ASP A 247 0.86 12.87 10.14
CA ASP A 247 2.29 12.55 10.11
C ASP A 247 2.79 12.35 11.54
N LEU A 248 3.14 11.12 11.89
CA LEU A 248 3.64 10.75 13.22
C LEU A 248 5.17 10.94 13.35
N GLY A 249 5.85 11.39 12.30
CA GLY A 249 7.26 11.72 12.31
C GLY A 249 8.17 10.50 12.19
N ASP A 250 8.95 10.21 13.23
CA ASP A 250 10.10 9.29 13.17
C ASP A 250 9.74 7.82 13.39
N TYR A 251 8.86 7.28 12.56
CA TYR A 251 8.46 5.88 12.58
C TYR A 251 8.79 5.17 11.27
N GLU A 252 9.30 3.95 11.39
CA GLU A 252 9.52 3.06 10.26
C GLU A 252 8.21 2.46 9.75
N HIS A 253 8.21 2.04 8.49
CA HIS A 253 7.06 1.52 7.74
C HIS A 253 6.22 0.51 8.52
N THR A 254 6.86 -0.51 9.12
CA THR A 254 6.18 -1.50 9.97
C THR A 254 6.24 -1.15 11.45
N GLY A 255 7.26 -0.40 11.87
CA GLY A 255 7.45 0.02 13.26
C GLY A 255 6.33 0.90 13.80
N ILE A 256 5.67 1.68 12.94
CA ILE A 256 4.54 2.55 13.30
C ILE A 256 3.41 1.78 14.00
N LEU A 257 3.12 0.54 13.59
CA LEU A 257 2.05 -0.30 14.17
C LEU A 257 2.30 -0.67 15.63
N LYS A 258 3.57 -0.67 16.07
CA LYS A 258 3.97 -0.98 17.43
C LYS A 258 4.03 0.26 18.32
N SER A 259 4.05 1.45 17.71
CA SER A 259 4.24 2.70 18.43
C SER A 259 3.05 3.04 19.32
N THR A 260 3.33 3.57 20.51
CA THR A 260 2.30 4.10 21.41
C THR A 260 1.57 5.27 20.77
N ALA A 261 2.29 6.15 20.04
CA ALA A 261 1.70 7.28 19.35
C ALA A 261 0.61 6.87 18.34
N PHE A 262 0.87 5.85 17.51
CA PHE A 262 -0.13 5.32 16.59
C PHE A 262 -1.31 4.68 17.33
N LYS A 263 -1.04 3.84 18.32
CA LYS A 263 -2.07 3.13 19.08
C LYS A 263 -2.99 4.09 19.85
N ASP A 264 -2.45 5.15 20.44
CA ASP A 264 -3.24 6.18 21.13
C ASP A 264 -4.08 7.00 20.15
N LEU A 265 -3.50 7.35 18.99
CA LEU A 265 -4.24 8.03 17.92
C LEU A 265 -5.37 7.15 17.37
N LEU A 266 -5.09 5.85 17.18
CA LEU A 266 -6.07 4.90 16.69
C LEU A 266 -7.27 4.81 17.63
N LEU A 267 -7.05 4.75 18.95
CA LEU A 267 -8.14 4.77 19.91
C LEU A 267 -8.96 6.06 19.83
N LYS A 268 -8.32 7.22 19.66
CA LYS A 268 -9.04 8.49 19.44
C LYS A 268 -9.90 8.44 18.17
N GLU A 269 -9.35 7.94 17.07
CA GLU A 269 -10.07 7.84 15.80
C GLU A 269 -11.21 6.82 15.81
N ILE A 270 -11.18 5.83 16.71
CA ILE A 270 -12.24 4.82 16.87
C ILE A 270 -13.30 5.24 17.88
N ILE A 271 -12.93 5.94 18.95
CA ILE A 271 -13.83 6.27 20.07
C ILE A 271 -14.62 7.55 19.80
N ILE A 272 -14.03 8.56 19.15
CA ILE A 272 -14.63 9.91 19.03
C ILE A 272 -15.87 9.95 18.12
N ASP A 273 -16.11 8.92 17.30
CA ASP A 273 -17.27 8.84 16.38
C ASP A 273 -18.39 7.90 16.88
N ASN A 274 -18.40 7.54 18.19
CA ASN A 274 -19.50 6.80 18.83
C ASN A 274 -20.44 7.71 19.63
#